data_AF-A0A8W8LZV3-F1
#
_entry.id   AF-A0A8W8LZV3-F1
#
_cell.length_a   1.000
_cell.length_b   1.000
_cell.length_c   1.000
_cell.angle_alpha   90.00
_cell.angle_beta   90.00
_cell.angle_gamma   90.00
#
_symmetry.space_group_name_H-M   'P 1'
#
loop_
_entity.id
_entity.type
_entity.pdbx_description
1 polymer ?
#
loop_
_entity_poly.entity_id
_entity_poly.type
_entity_poly.pdbx_seq_one_letter_code
_entity_poly.pdbx_strand_id
1 'polypeptide(L)'
;LYESECNSQHDSFYRVCKVNALETTIQRSEKQNKELLLRLSDSEQKNLKNTAAYRDILKLYRSQIVPNDTNIAEMCLQHTELVIGSSTDCHRYYNCSEQSRFVHKKWPTPYLHECVYPFMFSEETLKCENYSMVFCWKRFEATWECRYFFHQYESPISVIPCQDRFPNCEGYDDGLWSTFRRRIGPPWHKICKNNRTISIGQCPFDEVLNIQTFIVNGTCDVLQVVIKNSTTV
;
A
#
# COMPACT_ATOMS: atom_id res chain seq x y z
N LEU A 1 15.36 22.17 27.03
CA LEU A 1 15.40 22.48 28.48
C LEU A 1 16.61 23.34 28.89
N TYR A 2 17.64 23.52 28.06
CA TYR A 2 18.81 24.39 28.39
C TYR A 2 18.75 25.83 27.84
N GLU A 3 17.83 26.16 26.91
CA GLU A 3 17.77 27.50 26.32
C GLU A 3 17.13 28.56 27.24
N SER A 4 16.40 28.16 28.29
CA SER A 4 15.66 29.08 29.16
C SER A 4 16.45 29.62 30.36
N GLU A 5 17.70 29.20 30.59
CA GLU A 5 18.46 29.54 31.81
C GLU A 5 19.59 30.58 31.62
N CYS A 6 19.95 30.97 30.39
CA CYS A 6 21.05 31.91 30.16
C CYS A 6 20.59 33.40 30.18
N ASN A 7 19.89 33.87 31.22
CA ASN A 7 19.28 35.22 31.27
C ASN A 7 19.91 36.22 32.27
N SER A 8 21.16 36.05 32.72
CA SER A 8 21.84 37.04 33.56
C SER A 8 23.03 37.72 32.87
N GLN A 9 23.02 39.06 32.85
CA GLN A 9 24.03 39.95 32.24
C GLN A 9 25.33 40.05 33.07
N HIS A 10 25.90 38.93 33.51
CA HIS A 10 27.28 38.88 34.00
C HIS A 10 28.20 38.28 32.91
N ASP A 11 29.12 39.11 32.42
CA ASP A 11 29.83 38.97 31.13
C ASP A 11 30.69 37.70 30.99
N SER A 12 31.13 37.05 32.08
CA SER A 12 31.86 35.78 31.99
C SER A 12 30.95 34.55 31.98
N PHE A 13 29.92 34.50 32.83
CA PHE A 13 29.03 33.35 32.97
C PHE A 13 28.11 33.19 31.75
N TYR A 14 27.61 34.31 31.20
CA TYR A 14 26.79 34.32 29.99
C TYR A 14 27.54 33.78 28.77
N ARG A 15 28.82 34.15 28.60
CA ARG A 15 29.67 33.64 27.50
C ARG A 15 29.91 32.14 27.62
N VAL A 16 30.21 31.64 28.83
CA VAL A 16 30.40 30.20 29.09
C VAL A 16 29.11 29.41 28.82
N CYS A 17 27.95 29.92 29.26
CA CYS A 17 26.64 29.30 28.99
C CYS A 17 26.38 29.16 27.48
N LYS A 18 26.65 30.23 26.72
CA LYS A 18 26.44 30.25 25.26
C LYS A 18 27.43 29.34 24.51
N VAL A 19 28.69 29.29 24.93
CA VAL A 19 29.69 28.37 24.36
C VAL A 19 29.29 26.92 24.62
N ASN A 20 28.91 26.58 25.86
CA ASN A 20 28.46 25.22 26.19
C ASN A 20 27.20 24.81 25.42
N ALA A 21 26.22 25.73 25.25
CA ALA A 21 25.03 25.48 24.45
C ALA A 21 25.36 25.28 22.96
N LEU A 22 26.33 26.02 22.42
CA LEU A 22 26.82 25.86 21.06
C LEU A 22 27.54 24.52 20.88
N GLU A 23 28.43 24.15 21.80
CA GLU A 23 29.13 22.87 21.82
C GLU A 23 28.15 21.69 21.88
N THR A 24 27.10 21.78 22.70
CA THR A 24 26.08 20.74 22.81
C THR A 24 25.30 20.59 21.48
N THR A 25 25.00 21.72 20.82
CA THR A 25 24.34 21.73 19.50
C THR A 25 25.23 21.12 18.42
N ILE A 26 26.53 21.44 18.43
CA ILE A 26 27.53 20.88 17.51
C ILE A 26 27.61 19.36 17.71
N GLN A 27 27.76 18.88 18.95
CA GLN A 27 27.82 17.45 19.26
C GLN A 27 26.55 16.69 18.80
N ARG A 28 25.37 17.29 18.99
CA ARG A 28 24.11 16.71 18.51
C ARG A 28 24.07 16.61 17.00
N SER A 29 24.52 17.66 16.31
CA SER A 29 24.56 17.73 14.86
C SER A 29 25.57 16.72 14.29
N GLU A 30 26.75 16.58 14.92
CA GLU A 30 27.75 15.56 14.56
C GLU A 30 27.20 14.14 14.71
N LYS A 31 26.46 13.86 15.79
CA LYS A 31 25.81 12.56 15.98
C LYS A 31 24.79 12.29 14.86
N GLN A 32 23.93 13.26 14.54
CA GLN A 32 22.96 13.14 13.45
C GLN A 32 23.64 12.93 12.10
N ASN A 33 24.74 13.66 11.83
CA ASN A 33 25.51 13.50 10.60
C ASN A 33 26.15 12.11 10.49
N LYS A 34 26.68 11.56 11.59
CA LYS A 34 27.21 10.18 11.62
C LYS A 34 26.12 9.14 11.34
N GLU A 35 24.94 9.28 11.94
CA GLU A 35 23.81 8.39 11.66
C GLU A 35 23.36 8.49 10.20
N LEU A 36 23.32 9.70 9.63
CA LEU A 36 22.95 9.92 8.24
C LEU A 36 23.97 9.30 7.27
N LEU A 37 25.27 9.46 7.54
CA LEU A 37 26.34 8.85 6.75
C LEU A 37 26.25 7.32 6.75
N LEU A 38 25.93 6.72 7.89
CA LEU A 38 25.74 5.26 7.98
C LEU A 38 24.59 4.80 7.07
N ARG A 39 23.44 5.49 7.14
CA ARG A 39 22.27 5.19 6.29
C ARG A 39 22.55 5.38 4.80
N LEU A 40 23.33 6.39 4.44
CA LEU A 40 23.75 6.63 3.05
C LEU A 40 24.63 5.49 2.55
N SER A 41 25.63 5.07 3.34
CA SER A 41 26.48 3.92 3.00
C SER A 41 25.68 2.63 2.82
N ASP A 42 24.72 2.35 3.72
CA ASP A 42 23.84 1.18 3.61
C ASP A 42 23.00 1.23 2.32
N SER A 43 22.49 2.42 1.98
CA SER A 43 21.72 2.67 0.75
C SER A 43 22.57 2.47 -0.51
N GLU A 44 23.80 2.98 -0.53
CA GLU A 44 24.74 2.78 -1.65
C GLU A 44 25.08 1.31 -1.85
N GLN A 45 25.38 0.60 -0.76
CA GLN A 45 25.69 -0.83 -0.83
C GLN A 45 24.48 -1.63 -1.32
N LYS A 46 23.27 -1.28 -0.90
CA LYS A 46 22.01 -1.85 -1.41
C LYS A 46 21.82 -1.56 -2.91
N ASN A 47 22.07 -0.33 -3.35
CA ASN A 47 21.97 0.03 -4.77
C ASN A 47 22.97 -0.73 -5.64
N LEU A 48 24.20 -0.93 -5.17
CA LEU A 48 25.22 -1.69 -5.88
C LEU A 48 24.80 -3.16 -6.05
N LYS A 49 24.26 -3.77 -4.98
CA LYS A 49 23.70 -5.13 -5.01
C LYS A 49 22.51 -5.24 -5.95
N ASN A 50 21.57 -4.29 -5.89
CA ASN A 50 20.42 -4.24 -6.80
C ASN A 50 20.88 -4.16 -8.25
N THR A 51 21.89 -3.33 -8.54
CA THR A 51 22.46 -3.21 -9.90
C THR A 51 23.08 -4.52 -10.38
N ALA A 52 23.76 -5.26 -9.50
CA ALA A 52 24.28 -6.59 -9.82
C ALA A 52 23.13 -7.57 -10.12
N ALA A 53 22.08 -7.59 -9.29
CA ALA A 53 20.90 -8.41 -9.52
C ALA A 53 20.22 -8.08 -10.86
N TYR A 54 20.05 -6.80 -11.21
CA TYR A 54 19.51 -6.40 -12.53
C TYR A 54 20.36 -6.90 -13.70
N ARG A 55 21.69 -6.90 -13.59
CA ARG A 55 22.55 -7.46 -14.65
C ARG A 55 22.31 -8.95 -14.82
N ASP A 56 22.09 -9.68 -13.73
CA ASP A 56 21.81 -11.11 -13.78
C ASP A 56 20.42 -11.39 -14.35
N ILE A 57 19.41 -10.60 -13.97
CA ILE A 57 18.09 -10.60 -14.60
C ILE A 57 18.21 -10.38 -16.12
N LEU A 58 19.00 -9.40 -16.56
CA LEU A 58 19.21 -9.13 -17.99
C LEU A 58 19.88 -10.30 -18.72
N LYS A 59 20.81 -11.02 -18.08
CA LYS A 59 21.40 -12.24 -18.65
C LYS A 59 20.33 -13.34 -18.78
N LEU A 60 19.46 -13.51 -17.79
CA LEU A 60 18.37 -14.49 -17.82
C LEU A 60 17.39 -14.20 -18.94
N TYR A 61 16.98 -12.93 -19.11
CA TYR A 61 16.12 -12.53 -20.22
C TYR A 61 16.76 -12.79 -21.60
N ARG A 62 18.07 -12.56 -21.75
CA ARG A 62 18.79 -12.92 -22.98
C ARG A 62 18.77 -14.43 -23.25
N SER A 63 18.81 -15.23 -22.19
CA SER A 63 18.69 -16.69 -22.24
C SER A 63 17.24 -17.19 -22.29
N GLN A 64 16.25 -16.29 -22.40
CA GLN A 64 14.81 -16.59 -22.38
C GLN A 64 14.32 -17.31 -21.10
N ILE A 65 15.07 -17.19 -20.00
CA ILE A 65 14.68 -17.71 -18.69
C ILE A 65 13.91 -16.61 -17.96
N VAL A 66 12.60 -16.82 -17.78
CA VAL A 66 11.72 -15.89 -17.06
C VAL A 66 11.47 -16.42 -15.64
N PRO A 67 11.75 -15.63 -14.59
CA PRO A 67 11.47 -16.03 -13.21
C PRO A 67 9.97 -16.30 -13.00
N ASN A 68 9.68 -17.43 -12.35
CA ASN A 68 8.33 -17.88 -12.04
C ASN A 68 8.35 -18.79 -10.80
N ASP A 69 7.17 -19.24 -10.38
CA ASP A 69 7.01 -20.02 -9.14
C ASP A 69 7.83 -21.32 -9.11
N THR A 70 8.16 -21.90 -10.27
CA THR A 70 8.89 -23.18 -10.37
C THR A 70 10.41 -23.04 -10.31
N ASN A 71 10.96 -21.93 -10.82
CA ASN A 71 12.42 -21.74 -10.92
C ASN A 71 12.98 -20.72 -9.93
N ILE A 72 12.12 -19.90 -9.30
CA ILE A 72 12.59 -18.84 -8.41
C ILE A 72 13.40 -19.35 -7.21
N ALA A 73 13.07 -20.54 -6.69
CA ALA A 73 13.78 -21.09 -5.53
C ALA A 73 15.26 -21.36 -5.85
N GLU A 74 15.56 -21.97 -7.00
CA GLU A 74 16.94 -22.21 -7.45
C GLU A 74 17.66 -20.87 -7.72
N MET A 75 16.96 -19.92 -8.33
CA MET A 75 17.50 -18.59 -8.57
C MET A 75 17.87 -17.86 -7.27
N CYS A 76 17.02 -17.95 -6.24
CA CYS A 76 17.29 -17.33 -4.94
C CYS A 76 18.49 -17.94 -4.22
N LEU A 77 18.87 -19.20 -4.50
CA LEU A 77 20.10 -19.78 -3.97
C LEU A 77 21.35 -19.12 -4.55
N GLN A 78 21.29 -18.71 -5.82
CA GLN A 78 22.41 -18.06 -6.53
C GLN A 78 22.41 -16.54 -6.33
N HIS A 79 21.24 -15.94 -6.16
CA HIS A 79 21.03 -14.50 -6.06
C HIS A 79 20.18 -14.16 -4.83
N THR A 80 20.78 -14.26 -3.65
CA THR A 80 20.06 -14.10 -2.37
C THR A 80 19.42 -12.73 -2.15
N GLU A 81 19.81 -11.71 -2.92
CA GLU A 81 19.30 -10.34 -2.81
C GLU A 81 18.40 -9.93 -3.98
N LEU A 82 18.04 -10.88 -4.84
CA LEU A 82 17.21 -10.61 -6.01
C LEU A 82 15.79 -10.21 -5.61
N VAL A 83 15.33 -9.08 -6.15
CA VAL A 83 13.93 -8.64 -6.10
C VAL A 83 13.45 -8.40 -7.52
N ILE A 84 12.36 -9.03 -7.94
CA ILE A 84 11.85 -8.93 -9.31
C ILE A 84 10.33 -9.09 -9.34
N GLY A 85 9.65 -8.39 -10.26
CA GLY A 85 8.22 -8.54 -10.47
C GLY A 85 7.85 -9.96 -10.92
N SER A 86 6.64 -10.41 -10.56
CA SER A 86 6.06 -11.60 -11.16
C SER A 86 5.81 -11.35 -12.65
N SER A 87 6.02 -12.36 -13.49
CA SER A 87 5.73 -12.27 -14.93
C SER A 87 4.23 -12.25 -15.25
N THR A 88 3.38 -12.68 -14.31
CA THR A 88 1.93 -12.81 -14.52
C THR A 88 1.12 -11.74 -13.81
N ASP A 89 1.47 -11.39 -12.56
CA ASP A 89 0.65 -10.57 -11.69
C ASP A 89 1.34 -9.26 -11.34
N CYS A 90 0.71 -8.12 -11.61
CA CYS A 90 1.32 -6.81 -11.40
C CYS A 90 1.52 -6.46 -9.91
N HIS A 91 0.64 -7.00 -9.06
CA HIS A 91 0.65 -6.82 -7.61
C HIS A 91 1.58 -7.81 -6.90
N ARG A 92 2.29 -8.68 -7.61
CA ARG A 92 3.18 -9.70 -7.03
C ARG A 92 4.61 -9.56 -7.49
N TYR A 93 5.52 -10.02 -6.65
CA TYR A 93 6.94 -9.99 -6.88
C TYR A 93 7.64 -11.08 -6.09
N TYR A 94 8.85 -11.44 -6.52
CA TYR A 94 9.73 -12.33 -5.79
C TYR A 94 10.77 -11.51 -5.02
N ASN A 95 11.07 -11.93 -3.80
CA ASN A 95 12.12 -11.35 -2.97
C ASN A 95 12.94 -12.49 -2.38
N CYS A 96 14.19 -12.64 -2.81
CA CYS A 96 15.08 -13.70 -2.37
C CYS A 96 15.73 -13.43 -1.01
N SER A 97 15.74 -12.19 -0.52
CA SER A 97 16.28 -11.81 0.79
C SER A 97 15.33 -12.14 1.94
N GLU A 98 14.04 -12.27 1.64
CA GLU A 98 13.01 -12.47 2.64
C GLU A 98 12.02 -13.53 2.19
N GLN A 99 11.86 -14.58 2.98
CA GLN A 99 10.78 -15.52 2.79
C GLN A 99 9.47 -14.92 3.33
N SER A 100 8.42 -15.00 2.52
CA SER A 100 7.06 -14.68 2.91
C SER A 100 6.69 -15.45 4.18
N ARG A 101 6.26 -14.68 5.18
CA ARG A 101 5.76 -15.23 6.45
C ARG A 101 4.46 -16.01 6.27
N PHE A 102 3.80 -15.83 5.13
CA PHE A 102 2.55 -16.49 4.79
C PHE A 102 2.80 -17.72 3.93
N VAL A 103 3.03 -18.85 4.59
CA VAL A 103 3.12 -20.15 3.92
C VAL A 103 1.73 -20.81 3.94
N HIS A 104 0.77 -20.21 3.23
CA HIS A 104 -0.49 -20.92 2.97
C HIS A 104 -0.20 -22.10 2.03
N LYS A 105 -0.89 -23.24 2.16
CA LYS A 105 -0.64 -24.43 1.32
C LYS A 105 -0.77 -24.15 -0.19
N LYS A 106 -1.57 -23.15 -0.56
CA LYS A 106 -1.75 -22.72 -1.96
C LYS A 106 -0.79 -21.59 -2.38
N TRP A 107 0.07 -21.11 -1.48
CA TRP A 107 1.08 -20.12 -1.81
C TRP A 107 2.21 -20.82 -2.59
N PRO A 108 2.49 -20.43 -3.85
CA PRO A 108 3.34 -21.22 -4.74
C PRO A 108 4.78 -21.41 -4.25
N THR A 109 5.34 -20.41 -3.59
CA THR A 109 6.75 -20.40 -3.18
C THR A 109 6.97 -19.41 -2.04
N PRO A 110 7.83 -19.72 -1.05
CA PRO A 110 8.11 -18.79 0.05
C PRO A 110 8.75 -17.48 -0.42
N TYR A 111 9.33 -17.41 -1.61
CA TYR A 111 9.93 -16.17 -2.12
C TYR A 111 8.94 -15.24 -2.82
N LEU A 112 7.70 -15.69 -3.08
CA LEU A 112 6.67 -14.85 -3.66
C LEU A 112 6.06 -13.97 -2.57
N HIS A 113 5.88 -12.70 -2.89
CA HIS A 113 5.23 -11.68 -2.07
C HIS A 113 4.14 -10.98 -2.88
N GLU A 114 3.19 -10.40 -2.18
CA GLU A 114 2.06 -9.67 -2.75
C GLU A 114 1.98 -8.31 -2.07
N CYS A 115 1.85 -7.26 -2.89
CA CYS A 115 1.63 -5.92 -2.39
C CYS A 115 0.30 -5.84 -1.65
N VAL A 116 0.16 -4.85 -0.76
CA VAL A 116 -1.14 -4.57 -0.13
C VAL A 116 -2.02 -3.85 -1.14
N TYR A 117 -3.29 -4.23 -1.28
CA TYR A 117 -4.21 -3.49 -2.15
C TYR A 117 -4.33 -2.01 -1.73
N PRO A 118 -4.41 -1.05 -2.67
CA PRO A 118 -4.41 -1.19 -4.13
C PRO A 118 -3.01 -1.04 -4.75
N PHE A 119 -1.94 -1.26 -4.00
CA PHE A 119 -0.56 -1.06 -4.47
C PHE A 119 -0.13 -2.16 -5.44
N MET A 120 0.78 -1.79 -6.34
CA MET A 120 1.35 -2.63 -7.39
C MET A 120 2.87 -2.65 -7.28
N PHE A 121 3.52 -3.72 -7.75
CA PHE A 121 4.98 -3.79 -7.71
C PHE A 121 5.59 -3.02 -8.89
N SER A 122 6.37 -1.99 -8.55
CA SER A 122 7.15 -1.17 -9.48
C SER A 122 8.49 -1.85 -9.78
N GLU A 123 8.68 -2.23 -11.04
CA GLU A 123 9.97 -2.77 -11.53
C GLU A 123 11.03 -1.67 -11.70
N GLU A 124 10.68 -0.40 -11.52
CA GLU A 124 11.61 0.73 -11.53
C GLU A 124 12.20 0.97 -10.14
N THR A 125 11.35 1.00 -9.11
CA THR A 125 11.78 1.29 -7.73
C THR A 125 11.98 0.06 -6.86
N LEU A 126 11.65 -1.14 -7.39
CA LEU A 126 11.69 -2.43 -6.72
C LEU A 126 10.84 -2.48 -5.43
N LYS A 127 9.70 -1.79 -5.43
CA LYS A 127 8.82 -1.65 -4.27
C LYS A 127 7.35 -1.65 -4.68
N CYS A 128 6.49 -1.87 -3.69
CA CYS A 128 5.06 -1.64 -3.86
C CYS A 128 4.77 -0.13 -3.87
N GLU A 129 4.18 0.34 -4.95
CA GLU A 129 3.81 1.74 -5.17
C GLU A 129 2.32 1.86 -5.50
N ASN A 130 1.81 3.09 -5.43
CA ASN A 130 0.41 3.33 -5.76
C ASN A 130 0.13 2.85 -7.19
N TYR A 131 -0.99 2.16 -7.43
CA TYR A 131 -1.34 1.65 -8.76
C TYR A 131 -1.31 2.73 -9.85
N SER A 132 -1.60 3.99 -9.50
CA SER A 132 -1.60 5.08 -10.47
C SER A 132 -0.21 5.46 -10.99
N MET A 133 0.85 5.02 -10.31
CA MET A 133 2.25 5.29 -10.65
C MET A 133 2.95 4.09 -11.29
N VAL A 134 2.33 2.91 -11.31
CA VAL A 134 2.96 1.68 -11.77
C VAL A 134 2.41 1.27 -13.13
N PHE A 135 3.32 0.99 -14.07
CA PHE A 135 2.95 0.44 -15.36
C PHE A 135 3.01 -1.10 -15.34
N CYS A 136 1.87 -1.76 -15.54
CA CYS A 136 1.76 -3.22 -15.44
C CYS A 136 2.19 -3.98 -16.70
N TRP A 137 2.38 -3.31 -17.83
CA TRP A 137 2.70 -3.92 -19.13
C TRP A 137 1.70 -5.02 -19.52
N LYS A 138 2.15 -6.27 -19.58
CA LYS A 138 1.33 -7.45 -19.92
C LYS A 138 0.86 -8.21 -18.68
N ARG A 139 1.26 -7.79 -17.48
CA ARG A 139 0.89 -8.42 -16.21
C ARG A 139 -0.55 -8.09 -15.88
N PHE A 140 -1.23 -9.02 -15.22
CA PHE A 140 -2.60 -8.84 -14.73
C PHE A 140 -2.64 -7.73 -13.67
N GLU A 141 -3.45 -6.71 -13.94
CA GLU A 141 -3.70 -5.59 -13.05
C GLU A 141 -4.93 -5.90 -12.17
N ALA A 142 -4.69 -6.17 -10.89
CA ALA A 142 -5.74 -6.46 -9.93
C ALA A 142 -6.48 -5.18 -9.51
N THR A 143 -7.66 -4.94 -10.06
CA THR A 143 -8.50 -3.77 -9.76
C THR A 143 -9.43 -3.95 -8.55
N TRP A 144 -9.43 -5.11 -7.92
CA TRP A 144 -10.33 -5.42 -6.80
C TRP A 144 -9.61 -6.26 -5.74
N GLU A 145 -9.86 -5.97 -4.46
CA GLU A 145 -9.22 -6.62 -3.30
C GLU A 145 -9.32 -8.15 -3.35
N CYS A 146 -10.44 -8.72 -3.80
CA CYS A 146 -10.58 -10.17 -3.89
C CYS A 146 -9.74 -10.83 -4.98
N ARG A 147 -9.04 -10.05 -5.82
CA ARG A 147 -8.03 -10.57 -6.75
C ARG A 147 -6.70 -10.84 -6.05
N TYR A 148 -6.46 -10.22 -4.90
CA TYR A 148 -5.28 -10.46 -4.07
C TYR A 148 -5.46 -11.77 -3.31
N PHE A 149 -4.44 -12.61 -3.32
CA PHE A 149 -4.46 -13.92 -2.68
C PHE A 149 -4.71 -13.80 -1.17
N PHE A 150 -4.08 -12.84 -0.50
CA PHE A 150 -4.25 -12.68 0.94
C PHE A 150 -5.72 -12.50 1.31
N HIS A 151 -6.45 -11.65 0.60
CA HIS A 151 -7.86 -11.41 0.89
C HIS A 151 -8.79 -12.60 0.56
N GLN A 152 -8.35 -13.54 -0.29
CA GLN A 152 -9.06 -14.80 -0.53
C GLN A 152 -8.88 -15.82 0.61
N TYR A 153 -7.73 -15.82 1.29
CA TYR A 153 -7.32 -16.90 2.20
C TYR A 153 -6.96 -16.46 3.62
N GLU A 154 -7.10 -15.17 3.95
CA GLU A 154 -6.72 -14.55 5.24
C GLU A 154 -7.46 -15.05 6.50
N SER A 155 -8.28 -16.10 6.41
CA SER A 155 -8.65 -16.81 7.64
C SER A 155 -9.04 -18.26 7.38
N PRO A 156 -8.52 -19.23 8.16
CA PRO A 156 -9.08 -20.58 8.23
C PRO A 156 -10.53 -20.60 8.73
N ILE A 157 -11.08 -19.45 9.15
CA ILE A 157 -12.45 -19.24 9.66
C ILE A 157 -13.14 -18.08 8.89
N SER A 158 -12.76 -17.79 7.64
CA SER A 158 -13.46 -16.78 6.83
C SER A 158 -14.82 -17.34 6.34
N VAL A 159 -15.80 -17.44 7.24
CA VAL A 159 -17.20 -17.82 6.92
C VAL A 159 -17.84 -16.80 5.95
N ILE A 160 -17.25 -15.62 5.83
CA ILE A 160 -17.72 -14.55 4.96
C ILE A 160 -17.01 -14.62 3.60
N PRO A 161 -17.74 -14.84 2.49
CA PRO A 161 -17.18 -14.76 1.16
C PRO A 161 -16.46 -13.42 0.94
N CYS A 162 -15.33 -13.44 0.22
CA CYS A 162 -14.54 -12.24 -0.07
C CYS A 162 -15.40 -11.10 -0.68
N GLN A 163 -16.31 -11.46 -1.58
CA GLN A 163 -17.28 -10.56 -2.22
C GLN A 163 -18.20 -9.80 -1.28
N ASP A 164 -18.46 -10.36 -0.10
CA ASP A 164 -19.29 -9.75 0.93
C ASP A 164 -18.48 -8.90 1.90
N ARG A 165 -17.14 -9.01 1.89
CA ARG A 165 -16.22 -8.18 2.69
C ARG A 165 -15.73 -6.97 1.90
N PHE A 166 -15.44 -7.19 0.62
CA PHE A 166 -14.77 -6.21 -0.23
C PHE A 166 -15.64 -5.91 -1.46
N PRO A 167 -16.39 -4.80 -1.47
CA PRO A 167 -17.19 -4.37 -2.61
C PRO A 167 -16.34 -4.21 -3.87
N ASN A 168 -16.90 -4.59 -5.02
CA ASN A 168 -16.23 -4.51 -6.32
C ASN A 168 -16.58 -3.19 -7.04
N CYS A 169 -15.59 -2.50 -7.60
CA CYS A 169 -15.76 -1.31 -8.45
C CYS A 169 -15.45 -1.55 -9.93
N GLU A 170 -15.11 -2.78 -10.33
CA GLU A 170 -14.96 -3.16 -11.74
C GLU A 170 -16.25 -2.87 -12.51
N GLY A 171 -16.16 -2.06 -13.57
CA GLY A 171 -17.30 -1.69 -14.42
C GLY A 171 -18.21 -0.59 -13.86
N TYR A 172 -17.81 0.05 -12.76
CA TYR A 172 -18.46 1.25 -12.23
C TYR A 172 -17.64 2.48 -12.61
N ASP A 173 -18.32 3.58 -12.94
CA ASP A 173 -17.66 4.87 -13.13
C ASP A 173 -17.07 5.39 -11.80
N ASP A 174 -16.13 6.32 -11.90
CA ASP A 174 -15.56 6.99 -10.74
C ASP A 174 -16.66 7.75 -9.98
N GLY A 175 -16.74 7.54 -8.66
CA GLY A 175 -17.77 8.15 -7.83
C GLY A 175 -18.25 7.31 -6.65
N LEU A 176 -19.33 7.78 -6.03
CA LEU A 176 -19.94 7.17 -4.86
C LEU A 176 -21.06 6.22 -5.27
N TRP A 177 -20.99 4.98 -4.83
CA TRP A 177 -21.93 3.93 -5.21
C TRP A 177 -22.46 3.18 -4.00
N SER A 178 -23.73 2.80 -4.05
CA SER A 178 -24.32 1.94 -3.04
C SER A 178 -23.69 0.56 -3.05
N THR A 179 -23.52 -0.02 -1.86
CA THR A 179 -23.20 -1.43 -1.71
C THR A 179 -24.52 -2.20 -1.47
N PHE A 180 -24.90 -3.07 -2.40
CA PHE A 180 -26.16 -3.84 -2.33
C PHE A 180 -25.94 -5.33 -2.04
N ARG A 181 -24.79 -5.73 -1.48
CA ARG A 181 -24.54 -7.13 -1.14
C ARG A 181 -24.98 -7.46 0.28
N ARG A 182 -25.37 -8.74 0.48
CA ARG A 182 -26.13 -9.32 1.62
C ARG A 182 -25.71 -8.88 3.03
N ARG A 183 -24.49 -8.37 3.25
CA ARG A 183 -23.97 -7.95 4.56
C ARG A 183 -23.59 -6.47 4.67
N ILE A 184 -23.40 -5.78 3.55
CA ILE A 184 -22.99 -4.38 3.47
C ILE A 184 -24.11 -3.63 2.74
N GLY A 185 -25.36 -3.79 3.19
CA GLY A 185 -26.52 -3.13 2.61
C GLY A 185 -26.55 -1.63 2.95
N PRO A 186 -27.59 -0.89 2.54
CA PRO A 186 -27.75 0.51 2.94
C PRO A 186 -27.66 0.67 4.47
N PRO A 187 -27.03 1.74 5.01
CA PRO A 187 -26.56 2.97 4.35
C PRO A 187 -25.13 2.90 3.82
N TRP A 188 -24.55 1.71 3.69
CA TRP A 188 -23.17 1.57 3.24
C TRP A 188 -22.98 1.93 1.77
N HIS A 189 -21.80 2.46 1.47
CA HIS A 189 -21.37 2.87 0.14
C HIS A 189 -19.89 2.51 -0.09
N LYS A 190 -19.50 2.52 -1.36
CA LYS A 190 -18.13 2.37 -1.85
C LYS A 190 -17.77 3.58 -2.71
N ILE A 191 -16.52 4.01 -2.65
CA ILE A 191 -15.97 5.03 -3.55
C ILE A 191 -15.14 4.32 -4.61
N CYS A 192 -15.56 4.45 -5.86
CA CYS A 192 -14.87 3.90 -7.02
C CYS A 192 -13.94 4.94 -7.63
N LYS A 193 -12.71 4.53 -7.97
CA LYS A 193 -11.77 5.30 -8.77
C LYS A 193 -10.92 4.37 -9.63
N ASN A 194 -10.85 4.60 -10.93
CA ASN A 194 -10.09 3.76 -11.87
C ASN A 194 -10.40 2.26 -11.69
N ASN A 195 -11.70 1.92 -11.66
CA ASN A 195 -12.24 0.56 -11.42
C ASN A 195 -11.90 -0.05 -10.04
N ARG A 196 -11.35 0.72 -9.10
CA ARG A 196 -10.95 0.27 -7.76
C ARG A 196 -11.83 0.84 -6.67
N THR A 197 -12.11 0.02 -5.66
CA THR A 197 -12.68 0.50 -4.40
C THR A 197 -11.57 1.19 -3.61
N ILE A 198 -11.67 2.50 -3.39
CA ILE A 198 -10.67 3.27 -2.64
C ILE A 198 -11.08 3.42 -1.17
N SER A 199 -12.39 3.41 -0.91
CA SER A 199 -12.93 3.52 0.43
C SER A 199 -14.31 2.89 0.50
N ILE A 200 -14.67 2.44 1.69
CA ILE A 200 -15.99 1.93 2.06
C ILE A 200 -16.44 2.75 3.26
N GLY A 201 -17.68 3.21 3.26
CA GLY A 201 -18.23 3.99 4.36
C GLY A 201 -19.73 3.83 4.48
N GLN A 202 -20.32 4.60 5.38
CA GLN A 202 -21.77 4.74 5.50
C GLN A 202 -22.17 6.16 5.16
N CYS A 203 -23.37 6.32 4.59
CA CYS A 203 -23.98 7.63 4.48
C CYS A 203 -24.30 8.18 5.88
N PRO A 204 -24.06 9.49 6.12
CA PRO A 204 -24.28 10.08 7.42
C PRO A 204 -25.76 10.08 7.80
N PHE A 205 -26.04 10.07 9.11
CA PHE A 205 -27.38 10.34 9.60
C PHE A 205 -27.67 11.84 9.50
N ASP A 206 -28.86 12.23 9.05
CA ASP A 206 -29.29 13.63 9.05
C ASP A 206 -29.91 13.98 10.40
N GLU A 207 -29.18 14.77 11.21
CA GLU A 207 -29.63 15.18 12.55
C GLU A 207 -30.80 16.17 12.52
N VAL A 208 -30.92 16.98 11.47
CA VAL A 208 -31.97 18.00 11.36
C VAL A 208 -33.31 17.35 11.05
N LEU A 209 -33.29 16.38 10.14
CA LEU A 209 -34.47 15.63 9.72
C LEU A 209 -34.70 14.35 10.55
N ASN A 210 -33.76 14.01 11.43
CA ASN A 210 -33.74 12.79 12.24
C ASN A 210 -33.97 11.52 11.40
N ILE A 211 -33.25 11.39 10.28
CA ILE A 211 -33.42 10.31 9.30
C ILE A 211 -32.09 9.81 8.74
N GLN A 212 -32.03 8.51 8.43
CA GLN A 212 -30.89 7.92 7.73
C GLN A 212 -30.86 8.36 6.26
N THR A 213 -29.70 8.85 5.79
CA THR A 213 -29.48 9.14 4.36
C THR A 213 -28.93 7.91 3.61
N PHE A 214 -29.12 7.90 2.30
CA PHE A 214 -28.76 6.80 1.41
C PHE A 214 -28.17 7.36 0.10
N ILE A 215 -27.55 6.49 -0.70
CA ILE A 215 -27.05 6.91 -2.01
C ILE A 215 -28.22 7.21 -2.97
N VAL A 216 -28.34 8.48 -3.35
CA VAL A 216 -29.25 9.00 -4.37
C VAL A 216 -28.42 9.83 -5.35
N ASN A 217 -28.44 9.46 -6.64
CA ASN A 217 -27.71 10.15 -7.72
C ASN A 217 -26.22 10.42 -7.43
N GLY A 218 -25.53 9.47 -6.77
CA GLY A 218 -24.09 9.60 -6.46
C GLY A 218 -23.78 10.46 -5.23
N THR A 219 -24.78 10.83 -4.43
CA THR A 219 -24.63 11.57 -3.18
C THR A 219 -25.41 10.91 -2.05
N CYS A 220 -25.00 11.13 -0.80
CA CYS A 220 -25.80 10.71 0.35
C CYS A 220 -26.92 11.74 0.58
N ASP A 221 -28.16 11.31 0.38
CA ASP A 221 -29.36 12.15 0.49
C ASP A 221 -30.54 11.33 1.05
N VAL A 222 -31.61 12.02 1.45
CA VAL A 222 -32.84 11.40 1.92
C VAL A 222 -33.58 10.75 0.76
N LEU A 223 -34.04 9.51 0.94
CA LEU A 223 -34.91 8.84 -0.04
C LEU A 223 -36.26 9.58 -0.12
N GLN A 224 -36.44 10.37 -1.17
CA GLN A 224 -37.74 10.96 -1.48
C GLN A 224 -38.64 9.88 -2.11
N VAL A 225 -39.53 9.28 -1.31
CA VAL A 225 -40.58 8.40 -1.83
C VAL A 225 -41.60 9.25 -2.56
N VAL A 226 -41.50 9.32 -3.89
CA VAL A 226 -42.57 9.89 -4.73
C VAL A 226 -43.71 8.87 -4.74
N ILE A 227 -44.71 9.06 -3.87
CA ILE A 227 -45.97 8.33 -3.98
C ILE A 227 -46.64 8.83 -5.26
N LYS A 228 -46.49 8.07 -6.35
CA LYS A 228 -47.37 8.23 -7.50
C LYS A 228 -48.76 7.75 -7.06
N ASN A 229 -49.59 8.67 -6.61
CA ASN A 229 -51.02 8.41 -6.53
C ASN A 229 -51.48 8.10 -7.95
N SER A 230 -51.74 6.83 -8.24
CA SER A 230 -52.49 6.43 -9.43
C SER A 230 -53.92 6.94 -9.28
N THR A 231 -54.13 8.21 -9.56
CA THR A 231 -55.42 8.76 -9.94
C THR A 231 -55.45 8.86 -11.45
N THR A 232 -56.18 7.94 -12.08
CA THR A 232 -56.79 7.93 -13.45
C THR A 232 -56.89 6.47 -13.90
N VAL A 233 -58.02 5.86 -14.29
CA VAL A 233 -59.43 6.25 -14.53
C VAL A 233 -60.29 5.05 -14.13
#